data_AF-A0A1V6CQ40-F1
#
_entry.id   AF-A0A1V6CQ40-F1
#
_cell.length_a   1.000
_cell.length_b   1.000
_cell.length_c   1.000
_cell.angle_alpha   90.00
_cell.angle_beta   90.00
_cell.angle_gamma   90.00
#
_symmetry.space_group_name_H-M   'P 1'
#
loop_
_entity.id
_entity.type
_entity.pdbx_description
1 polymer ?
#
loop_
_entity_poly.entity_id
_entity_poly.type
_entity_poly.pdbx_seq_one_letter_code
_entity_poly.pdbx_strand_id
1 'polypeptide(L)'
;MTTGNPNITDADLATARQVRKLLLAMLALPVGPLEHVVQLAHESTSSQKDDPPEIFEAAGVTRQALRMFWHFRCNIEAVMPQETR
;
A
#
# COMPACT_ATOMS: atom_id res chain seq x y z
N MET A 1 -24.25 -14.07 -20.04
CA MET A 1 -23.60 -13.00 -20.82
C MET A 1 -23.69 -11.73 -19.99
N THR A 2 -22.64 -11.37 -19.27
CA THR A 2 -22.60 -10.10 -18.54
C THR A 2 -22.34 -8.99 -19.55
N THR A 3 -23.41 -8.27 -19.91
CA THR A 3 -23.33 -7.03 -20.68
C THR A 3 -22.48 -6.04 -19.90
N GLY A 4 -21.26 -5.78 -20.36
CA GLY A 4 -20.40 -4.75 -19.79
C GLY A 4 -21.09 -3.39 -19.85
N ASN A 5 -20.83 -2.53 -18.86
CA ASN A 5 -21.32 -1.15 -18.88
C ASN A 5 -20.85 -0.49 -20.19
N PRO A 6 -21.77 -0.04 -21.07
CA PRO A 6 -21.42 0.45 -22.41
C PRO A 6 -20.59 1.74 -22.39
N ASN A 7 -20.46 2.39 -21.22
CA ASN A 7 -19.65 3.59 -21.05
C ASN A 7 -18.17 3.29 -20.71
N ILE A 8 -17.78 2.02 -20.54
CA ILE A 8 -16.39 1.64 -20.28
C ILE A 8 -15.61 1.70 -21.59
N THR A 9 -14.57 2.52 -21.61
CA THR A 9 -13.64 2.63 -22.74
C THR A 9 -12.46 1.68 -22.60
N ASP A 10 -11.71 1.48 -23.67
CA ASP A 10 -10.43 0.74 -23.63
C ASP A 10 -9.40 1.40 -22.69
N ALA A 11 -9.44 2.73 -22.56
CA ALA A 11 -8.59 3.47 -21.65
C ALA A 11 -8.93 3.19 -20.17
N ASP A 12 -10.22 3.06 -19.85
CA ASP A 12 -10.67 2.69 -18.50
C ASP A 12 -10.21 1.27 -18.15
N LEU A 13 -10.34 0.33 -19.09
CA LEU A 13 -9.85 -1.04 -18.92
C LEU A 13 -8.32 -1.09 -18.77
N ALA A 14 -7.59 -0.29 -19.55
CA ALA A 14 -6.14 -0.18 -19.42
C ALA A 14 -5.74 0.35 -18.04
N THR A 15 -6.45 1.36 -17.53
CA THR A 15 -6.23 1.93 -16.20
C THR A 15 -6.54 0.92 -15.11
N ALA A 16 -7.68 0.22 -15.18
CA ALA A 16 -8.03 -0.83 -14.23
C ALA A 16 -7.00 -1.97 -14.19
N ARG A 17 -6.42 -2.34 -15.34
CA ARG A 17 -5.33 -3.33 -15.40
C ARG A 17 -4.04 -2.81 -14.74
N GLN A 18 -3.70 -1.53 -14.90
CA GLN A 18 -2.56 -0.93 -14.19
C GLN A 18 -2.79 -0.92 -12.68
N VAL A 19 -3.98 -0.52 -12.23
CA VAL A 19 -4.37 -0.58 -10.82
C VAL A 19 -4.27 -2.01 -10.29
N ARG A 20 -4.78 -3.02 -11.02
CA ARG A 20 -4.64 -4.43 -10.60
C ARG A 20 -3.18 -4.82 -10.40
N LYS A 21 -2.28 -4.43 -11.29
CA LYS A 21 -0.84 -4.73 -11.14
C LYS A 21 -0.26 -4.12 -9.86
N LEU A 22 -0.64 -2.88 -9.54
CA LEU A 22 -0.21 -2.21 -8.31
C LEU A 22 -0.79 -2.89 -7.07
N LEU A 23 -2.06 -3.31 -7.10
CA LEU A 23 -2.70 -4.03 -6.00
C LEU A 23 -2.05 -5.40 -5.74
N LEU A 24 -1.69 -6.13 -6.80
CA LEU A 24 -0.98 -7.41 -6.68
C LEU A 24 0.45 -7.21 -6.16
N ALA A 25 1.17 -6.21 -6.65
CA ALA A 25 2.50 -5.85 -6.14
C ALA A 25 2.43 -5.46 -4.65
N MET A 26 1.38 -4.76 -4.24
CA MET A 26 1.10 -4.45 -2.85
C MET A 26 0.88 -5.73 -2.03
N LEU A 27 0.00 -6.63 -2.47
CA LEU A 27 -0.27 -7.89 -1.78
C LEU A 27 0.98 -8.78 -1.61
N ALA A 28 1.90 -8.71 -2.57
CA ALA A 28 3.18 -9.43 -2.52
C ALA A 28 4.12 -8.92 -1.42
N LEU A 29 3.90 -7.72 -0.87
CA LEU A 29 4.65 -7.24 0.30
C LEU A 29 4.20 -8.00 1.55
N PRO A 30 5.13 -8.66 2.27
CA PRO A 30 4.81 -9.36 3.50
C PRO A 30 4.36 -8.38 4.60
N VAL A 31 3.18 -8.62 5.19
CA VAL A 31 2.59 -7.72 6.18
C VAL A 31 3.47 -7.54 7.43
N GLY A 32 4.09 -8.61 7.94
CA GLY A 32 4.94 -8.54 9.14
C GLY A 32 6.19 -7.66 8.96
N PRO A 33 7.02 -7.88 7.93
CA PRO A 33 8.11 -6.97 7.59
C PRO A 33 7.68 -5.52 7.37
N LEU A 34 6.53 -5.28 6.71
CA LEU A 34 6.01 -3.92 6.53
C LEU A 34 5.61 -3.28 7.86
N GLU A 35 4.92 -4.02 8.73
CA GLU A 35 4.56 -3.58 10.09
C GLU A 35 5.79 -3.24 10.91
N HIS A 36 6.84 -4.07 10.85
CA HIS A 36 8.11 -3.81 11.53
C HIS A 36 8.74 -2.49 11.06
N VAL A 37 8.83 -2.26 9.74
CA VAL A 37 9.38 -1.02 9.18
C VAL A 37 8.55 0.20 9.62
N VAL A 38 7.22 0.08 9.65
CA VAL A 38 6.34 1.15 10.18
C VAL A 38 6.62 1.42 11.65
N GLN A 39 6.75 0.36 12.47
CA GLN A 39 7.03 0.49 13.90
C GLN A 39 8.34 1.23 14.12
N LEU A 40 9.43 0.82 13.46
CA LEU A 40 10.71 1.52 13.51
C LEU A 40 10.59 2.98 13.06
N ALA A 41 9.86 3.23 11.97
CA ALA A 41 9.67 4.58 11.47
C ALA A 41 8.90 5.46 12.45
N HIS A 42 8.04 4.90 13.31
CA HIS A 42 7.22 5.66 14.26
C HIS A 42 7.76 5.66 15.69
N GLU A 43 8.80 4.88 15.98
CA GLU A 43 9.50 4.93 17.25
C GLU A 43 10.11 6.32 17.46
N SER A 44 9.70 6.97 18.54
CA SER A 44 10.19 8.29 18.94
C SER A 44 10.27 8.37 20.45
N THR A 45 11.36 8.93 20.95
CA THR A 45 11.50 9.27 22.37
C THR A 45 10.70 10.54 22.70
N SER A 46 10.44 10.80 23.99
CA SER A 46 9.69 11.99 24.42
C SER A 46 10.28 13.31 23.93
N SER A 47 11.59 13.38 23.69
CA SER A 47 12.29 14.55 23.16
C SER A 47 12.16 14.73 21.64
N GLN A 48 11.62 13.73 20.93
CA GLN A 48 11.45 13.72 19.48
C GLN A 48 9.97 13.86 19.08
N LYS A 49 9.11 14.25 20.02
CA LYS A 49 7.66 14.30 19.82
C LYS A 49 7.24 15.30 18.75
N ASP A 50 7.91 16.45 18.70
CA ASP A 50 7.57 17.56 17.79
C ASP A 50 8.34 17.50 16.47
N ASP A 51 9.48 16.80 16.44
CA ASP A 51 10.30 16.59 15.24
C ASP A 51 10.82 15.14 15.19
N PRO A 52 9.96 14.21 14.73
CA PRO A 52 10.30 12.80 14.72
C PRO A 52 11.26 12.47 13.56
N PRO A 53 12.28 11.62 13.75
CA PRO A 53 13.27 11.34 12.71
C PRO A 53 12.68 10.61 11.49
N GLU A 54 13.08 11.00 10.28
CA GLU A 54 12.75 10.32 9.02
C GLU A 54 13.81 9.26 8.68
N ILE A 55 13.86 8.17 9.44
CA ILE A 55 14.93 7.16 9.36
C ILE A 55 15.03 6.42 8.00
N PHE A 56 14.01 6.53 7.15
CA PHE A 56 13.97 5.96 5.80
C PHE A 56 14.00 7.02 4.68
N GLU A 57 14.33 8.27 5.00
CA GLU A 57 14.45 9.36 4.01
C GLU A 57 15.46 9.03 2.91
N ALA A 58 16.57 8.35 3.25
CA ALA A 58 17.56 7.90 2.27
C ALA A 58 17.00 6.87 1.27
N ALA A 59 15.93 6.17 1.61
CA ALA A 59 15.18 5.29 0.70
C ALA A 59 14.06 6.03 -0.05
N GLY A 60 13.91 7.35 0.16
CA GLY A 60 12.88 8.18 -0.44
C GLY A 60 11.48 7.96 0.12
N VAL A 61 11.36 7.39 1.33
CA VAL A 61 10.06 7.06 1.93
C VAL A 61 9.90 7.74 3.28
N THR A 62 8.85 8.54 3.42
CA THR A 62 8.51 9.18 4.69
C THR A 62 7.79 8.23 5.63
N ARG A 63 7.87 8.51 6.93
CA ARG A 63 7.11 7.84 7.99
C ARG A 63 5.61 7.79 7.67
N GLN A 64 5.04 8.91 7.24
CA GLN A 64 3.62 9.01 6.91
C GLN A 64 3.27 8.16 5.67
N ALA A 65 4.14 8.13 4.66
CA ALA A 65 3.94 7.29 3.48
C ALA A 65 3.93 5.80 3.87
N LEU A 66 4.88 5.35 4.71
CA LEU A 66 4.89 3.98 5.25
C LEU A 66 3.60 3.63 5.99
N ARG A 67 3.10 4.54 6.84
CA ARG A 67 1.85 4.33 7.58
C ARG A 67 0.63 4.20 6.66
N MET A 68 0.52 5.08 5.66
CA MET A 68 -0.54 4.99 4.66
C MET A 68 -0.46 3.67 3.88
N PHE A 69 0.74 3.25 3.53
CA PHE A 69 0.98 2.03 2.77
C PHE A 69 0.61 0.78 3.59
N TRP A 70 0.96 0.72 4.86
CA TRP A 70 0.59 -0.38 5.75
C TRP A 70 -0.92 -0.50 5.93
N HIS A 71 -1.62 0.61 6.21
CA HIS A 71 -3.08 0.59 6.27
C HIS A 71 -3.70 0.13 4.95
N PHE A 72 -3.19 0.62 3.82
CA PHE A 72 -3.68 0.20 2.51
C PHE A 72 -3.43 -1.29 2.27
N ARG A 73 -2.26 -1.82 2.63
CA ARG A 73 -1.93 -3.25 2.51
C ARG A 73 -2.88 -4.14 3.31
N CYS A 74 -3.15 -3.78 4.56
CA CYS A 74 -4.08 -4.52 5.43
C CYS A 74 -5.51 -4.50 4.87
N ASN A 75 -5.97 -3.34 4.38
CA ASN A 75 -7.31 -3.21 3.82
C ASN A 75 -7.48 -4.01 2.51
N ILE A 76 -6.47 -3.98 1.64
CA ILE A 76 -6.51 -4.69 0.35
C ILE A 76 -6.57 -6.21 0.54
N GLU A 77 -5.89 -6.76 1.55
CA GLU A 77 -6.00 -8.20 1.89
C GLU A 77 -7.42 -8.64 2.21
N ALA A 78 -8.18 -7.78 2.87
CA ALA A 78 -9.54 -8.07 3.29
C ALA A 78 -10.55 -8.03 2.14
N VAL A 79 -10.24 -7.31 1.04
CA VAL A 79 -11.20 -7.03 -0.05
C VAL A 79 -10.81 -7.61 -1.39
N MET A 80 -9.53 -7.97 -1.60
CA MET A 80 -9.10 -8.62 -2.84
C MET A 80 -9.31 -10.14 -2.75
N PRO A 81 -9.79 -10.78 -3.83
CA PRO A 81 -9.85 -12.24 -3.88
C PRO A 81 -8.45 -12.82 -3.72
N GLN A 82 -8.28 -13.80 -2.83
CA GLN A 82 -7.05 -14.58 -2.82
C GLN A 82 -6.94 -15.32 -4.15
N GLU A 83 -5.88 -15.05 -4.92
CA GLU A 83 -5.59 -15.87 -6.08
C GLU A 83 -5.31 -17.28 -5.57
N THR A 84 -6.15 -18.25 -5.95
CA THR A 84 -5.95 -19.66 -5.66
C THR A 84 -4.56 -20.03 -6.16
N ARG A 85 -3.64 -20.29 -5.23
CA ARG A 85 -2.26 -20.72 -5.53
C ARG A 85 -2.23 -22.04 -6.27
#